data_AF-A0AAD4F2P3-F1
#
_entry.id   AF-A0AAD4F2P3-F1
#
_cell.length_a   1.000
_cell.length_b   1.000
_cell.length_c   1.000
_cell.angle_alpha   90.00
_cell.angle_beta   90.00
_cell.angle_gamma   90.00
#
_symmetry.space_group_name_H-M   'P 1'
#
loop_
_entity.id
_entity.type
_entity.pdbx_description
1 polymer ?
#
loop_
_entity_poly.entity_id
_entity_poly.type
_entity_poly.pdbx_seq_one_letter_code
_entity_poly.pdbx_strand_id
1 'polypeptide(L)'
;MWNQGRASDIGPQHAHRNKNTPSSPLPATLEILSPPPLTTARALQPSDMITDVLASLARELDLERRFRPASQTRALRPFERGYWLVDCTPWDADLKRSAWGFLADYLGKGAAGWGTSCRRDAAFSWIRLYCWGGVVGHMYLVLYLMSKRRVLYTGTSWIGADGGAVVVMGARPAGG
;
A
#
# COMPACT_ATOMS: atom_id res chain seq x y z
N MET A 1 -32.52 32.89 51.62
CA MET A 1 -31.31 32.13 51.25
C MET A 1 -31.78 30.94 50.42
N TRP A 2 -31.38 30.91 49.13
CA TRP A 2 -31.59 29.85 48.12
C TRP A 2 -33.03 29.51 47.70
N ASN A 3 -33.47 29.98 46.52
CA ASN A 3 -33.60 29.13 45.32
C ASN A 3 -34.03 29.97 44.10
N GLN A 4 -33.19 30.05 43.07
CA GLN A 4 -33.51 30.61 41.75
C GLN A 4 -32.96 29.67 40.67
N GLY A 5 -33.77 29.46 39.62
CA GLY A 5 -33.28 29.14 38.28
C GLY A 5 -33.34 27.68 37.87
N ARG A 6 -34.47 27.26 37.27
CA ARG A 6 -34.42 26.31 36.16
C ARG A 6 -33.92 27.07 34.93
N ALA A 7 -32.89 26.56 34.28
CA ALA A 7 -32.57 26.88 32.90
C ALA A 7 -32.18 25.57 32.19
N SER A 8 -32.85 25.30 31.09
CA SER A 8 -32.74 24.11 30.26
C SER A 8 -31.51 24.14 29.35
N ASP A 9 -31.15 22.94 28.90
CA ASP A 9 -30.22 22.55 27.84
C ASP A 9 -29.92 23.58 26.74
N ILE A 10 -28.63 23.74 26.41
CA ILE A 10 -28.09 23.61 25.05
C ILE A 10 -26.62 23.14 25.16
N GLY A 11 -26.35 21.91 24.70
CA GLY A 11 -25.00 21.37 24.56
C GLY A 11 -24.23 22.03 23.40
N PRO A 12 -22.88 21.98 23.40
CA PRO A 12 -22.09 22.61 22.35
C PRO A 12 -22.32 21.90 21.02
N GLN A 13 -22.80 22.67 20.05
CA GLN A 13 -23.03 22.26 18.67
C GLN A 13 -21.70 21.83 18.04
N HIS A 14 -21.61 20.58 17.62
CA HIS A 14 -20.55 20.09 16.76
C HIS A 14 -20.54 20.90 15.46
N ALA A 15 -19.60 21.83 15.34
CA ALA A 15 -19.28 22.47 14.08
C ALA A 15 -18.78 21.40 13.09
N HIS A 16 -19.65 21.02 12.15
CA HIS A 16 -19.27 20.26 10.97
C HIS A 16 -18.23 21.07 10.18
N ARG A 17 -16.95 20.76 10.42
CA ARG A 17 -15.85 21.30 9.62
C ARG A 17 -15.87 20.59 8.27
N ASN A 18 -16.56 21.20 7.32
CA ASN A 18 -16.55 20.80 5.93
C ASN A 18 -15.14 21.07 5.36
N LYS A 19 -14.25 20.07 5.41
CA LYS A 19 -12.92 20.16 4.80
C LYS A 19 -13.05 19.87 3.30
N ASN A 20 -13.53 20.86 2.53
CA ASN A 20 -13.15 20.96 1.12
C ASN A 20 -11.68 21.38 1.08
N THR A 21 -10.77 20.44 1.35
CA THR A 21 -9.36 20.64 1.06
C THR A 21 -9.20 20.45 -0.45
N PRO A 22 -8.68 21.46 -1.18
CA PRO A 22 -8.40 21.27 -2.60
C PRO A 22 -7.41 20.11 -2.72
N SER A 23 -7.81 19.05 -3.43
CA SER A 23 -6.94 17.89 -3.64
C SER A 23 -5.68 18.38 -4.32
N SER A 24 -4.52 18.25 -3.68
CA SER A 24 -3.25 18.54 -4.33
C SER A 24 -3.19 17.82 -5.68
N PRO A 25 -2.68 18.47 -6.74
CA PRO A 25 -2.56 17.83 -8.04
C PRO A 25 -1.73 16.55 -7.91
N LEU A 26 -2.17 15.50 -8.61
CA LEU A 26 -1.41 14.26 -8.69
C LEU A 26 0.02 14.56 -9.13
N PRO A 27 1.04 13.95 -8.51
CA PRO A 27 2.38 13.95 -9.06
C PRO A 27 2.29 13.53 -10.53
N ALA A 28 2.74 14.42 -11.44
CA ALA A 28 2.69 14.18 -12.88
C ALA A 28 3.58 12.99 -13.31
N THR A 29 4.44 12.52 -12.41
CA THR A 29 5.33 11.40 -12.66
C THR A 29 4.55 10.09 -12.77
N LEU A 30 4.95 9.26 -13.74
CA LEU A 30 4.47 7.89 -13.91
C LEU A 30 5.29 6.89 -13.07
N GLU A 31 6.33 7.38 -12.39
CA GLU A 31 7.25 6.61 -11.60
C GLU A 31 7.50 7.26 -10.23
N ILE A 32 7.64 6.42 -9.21
CA ILE A 32 8.02 6.75 -7.85
C ILE A 32 9.23 5.89 -7.49
N LEU A 33 10.28 6.52 -6.98
CA LEU A 33 11.51 5.86 -6.58
C LEU A 33 11.68 5.99 -5.07
N SER A 34 12.10 4.90 -4.42
CA SER A 34 12.58 4.97 -3.04
C SER A 34 14.02 5.49 -2.98
N PRO A 35 14.43 6.05 -1.83
CA PRO A 35 15.81 6.49 -1.63
C PRO A 35 16.80 5.33 -1.81
N PRO A 36 18.04 5.62 -2.24
CA PRO A 36 19.09 4.62 -2.32
C PRO A 36 19.45 4.08 -0.92
N PRO A 37 20.04 2.87 -0.83
CA PRO A 37 20.55 2.37 0.44
C PRO A 37 21.68 3.25 0.98
N LEU A 38 21.85 3.23 2.31
CA LEU A 38 23.12 3.64 2.90
C LEU A 38 24.18 2.60 2.53
N THR A 39 25.32 3.05 2.01
CA THR A 39 26.44 2.16 1.68
C THR A 39 27.04 1.57 2.96
N THR A 40 27.15 0.25 3.01
CA THR A 40 27.76 -0.49 4.13
C THR A 40 28.74 -1.52 3.62
N ALA A 41 29.79 -1.81 4.38
CA ALA A 41 30.82 -2.78 4.03
C ALA A 41 30.43 -4.24 4.39
N ARG A 42 29.29 -4.45 5.07
CA ARG A 42 28.86 -5.80 5.48
C ARG A 42 28.03 -6.50 4.40
N ALA A 43 28.07 -7.82 4.40
CA ALA A 43 27.22 -8.65 3.54
C ALA A 43 25.73 -8.46 3.87
N LEU A 44 24.93 -8.30 2.82
CA LEU A 44 23.48 -8.07 2.94
C LEU A 44 22.76 -9.31 3.49
N GLN A 45 21.86 -9.11 4.45
CA GLN A 45 21.02 -10.15 5.02
C GLN A 45 19.55 -9.98 4.59
N PRO A 46 18.76 -11.07 4.47
CA PRO A 46 17.34 -10.98 4.13
C PRO A 46 16.54 -10.02 5.02
N SER A 47 16.85 -9.97 6.31
CA SER A 47 16.22 -9.06 7.27
C SER A 47 16.47 -7.59 6.96
N ASP A 48 17.56 -7.24 6.27
CA ASP A 48 17.88 -5.85 5.90
C ASP A 48 16.87 -5.27 4.90
N MET A 49 16.05 -6.12 4.26
CA MET A 49 14.98 -5.69 3.34
C MET A 49 13.71 -5.27 4.09
N ILE A 50 13.55 -5.68 5.35
CA ILE A 50 12.37 -5.39 6.15
C ILE A 50 12.67 -4.18 7.03
N THR A 51 12.11 -3.04 6.68
CA THR A 51 12.20 -1.83 7.52
C THR A 51 11.36 -1.99 8.78
N ASP A 52 11.65 -1.21 9.82
CA ASP A 52 10.82 -1.15 11.02
C ASP A 52 9.36 -0.81 10.69
N VAL A 53 9.13 0.03 9.68
CA VAL A 53 7.78 0.39 9.22
C VAL A 53 7.05 -0.82 8.62
N LEU A 54 7.72 -1.60 7.77
CA LEU A 54 7.14 -2.83 7.21
C LEU A 54 6.91 -3.89 8.29
N ALA A 55 7.83 -4.04 9.24
CA ALA A 55 7.68 -4.95 10.37
C ALA A 55 6.48 -4.57 11.25
N SER A 56 6.34 -3.28 11.58
CA SER A 56 5.18 -2.78 12.35
C SER A 56 3.88 -3.01 11.61
N LEU A 57 3.85 -2.73 10.30
CA LEU A 57 2.70 -2.96 9.45
C LEU A 57 2.28 -4.45 9.42
N ALA A 58 3.25 -5.35 9.30
CA ALA A 58 3.01 -6.79 9.30
C ALA A 58 2.38 -7.28 10.60
N ARG A 59 2.85 -6.77 11.75
CA ARG A 59 2.27 -7.06 13.06
C ARG A 59 0.86 -6.48 13.20
N GLU A 60 0.66 -5.22 12.83
CA GLU A 60 -0.62 -4.52 13.03
C GLU A 60 -1.75 -5.06 12.14
N LEU A 61 -1.43 -5.43 10.89
CA LEU A 61 -2.43 -5.98 9.98
C LEU A 61 -2.55 -7.49 10.04
N ASP A 62 -1.67 -8.15 10.79
CA ASP A 62 -1.57 -9.60 10.89
C ASP A 62 -1.30 -10.22 9.51
N LEU A 63 -0.02 -10.16 9.12
CA LEU A 63 0.47 -10.58 7.80
C LEU A 63 -0.01 -11.99 7.44
N GLU A 64 0.15 -12.97 8.33
CA GLU A 64 -0.20 -14.38 8.10
C GLU A 64 -1.71 -14.59 7.82
N ARG A 65 -2.55 -13.71 8.37
CA ARG A 65 -3.99 -13.74 8.09
C ARG A 65 -4.35 -13.05 6.79
N ARG A 66 -3.61 -12.03 6.38
CA ARG A 66 -3.96 -11.18 5.22
C ARG A 66 -3.28 -11.60 3.93
N PHE A 67 -2.05 -12.07 4.01
CA PHE A 67 -1.29 -12.60 2.89
C PHE A 67 -1.50 -14.11 2.80
N ARG A 68 -2.61 -14.49 2.16
CA ARG A 68 -2.95 -15.89 1.85
C ARG A 68 -3.08 -16.05 0.34
N PRO A 69 -1.98 -16.31 -0.37
CA PRO A 69 -2.02 -16.55 -1.81
C PRO A 69 -2.97 -17.69 -2.15
N ALA A 70 -3.69 -17.56 -3.26
CA ALA A 70 -4.44 -18.67 -3.84
C ALA A 70 -3.50 -19.71 -4.46
N SER A 71 -2.36 -19.27 -4.99
CA SER A 71 -1.30 -20.15 -5.46
C SER A 71 0.07 -19.50 -5.31
N GLN A 72 1.07 -20.34 -5.08
CA GLN A 72 2.48 -19.97 -5.13
C GLN A 72 3.27 -21.09 -5.83
N THR A 73 3.91 -20.76 -6.95
CA THR A 73 4.52 -21.78 -7.83
C THR A 73 5.86 -22.31 -7.33
N ARG A 74 6.53 -21.54 -6.48
CA ARG A 74 7.83 -21.88 -5.85
C ARG A 74 8.09 -21.04 -4.61
N ALA A 75 9.07 -21.44 -3.80
CA ALA A 75 9.55 -20.61 -2.71
C ALA A 75 10.12 -19.28 -3.24
N LEU A 76 9.88 -18.19 -2.50
CA LEU A 76 10.45 -16.88 -2.78
C LEU A 76 11.88 -16.83 -2.24
N ARG A 77 12.81 -16.36 -3.08
CA ARG A 77 14.19 -16.11 -2.69
C ARG A 77 14.29 -14.69 -2.14
N PRO A 78 14.95 -14.45 -0.99
CA PRO A 78 14.94 -13.14 -0.35
C PRO A 78 15.36 -11.98 -1.26
N PHE A 79 16.39 -12.18 -2.07
CA PHE A 79 16.99 -11.14 -2.92
C PHE A 79 16.59 -11.23 -4.39
N GLU A 80 15.58 -12.01 -4.76
CA GLU A 80 15.08 -11.96 -6.13
C GLU A 80 14.21 -10.71 -6.35
N ARG A 81 14.17 -10.24 -7.60
CA ARG A 81 13.38 -9.09 -8.01
C ARG A 81 12.08 -9.51 -8.66
N GLY A 82 11.09 -8.63 -8.54
CA GLY A 82 9.82 -8.74 -9.21
C GLY A 82 8.91 -7.57 -8.84
N TYR A 83 7.64 -7.67 -9.21
CA TYR A 83 6.65 -6.64 -8.92
C TYR A 83 5.25 -7.22 -8.72
N TRP A 84 4.47 -6.59 -7.86
CA TRP A 84 3.03 -6.77 -7.85
C TRP A 84 2.40 -6.04 -9.04
N LEU A 85 1.57 -6.73 -9.82
CA LEU A 85 0.75 -6.16 -10.88
C LEU A 85 -0.69 -6.03 -10.41
N VAL A 86 -1.18 -4.80 -10.34
CA VAL A 86 -2.56 -4.49 -9.91
C VAL A 86 -3.34 -3.93 -11.09
N ASP A 87 -4.48 -4.54 -11.41
CA ASP A 87 -5.47 -3.94 -12.30
C ASP A 87 -6.22 -2.82 -11.56
N CYS A 88 -6.07 -1.62 -12.07
CA CYS A 88 -6.70 -0.41 -11.55
C CYS A 88 -7.86 0.06 -12.43
N THR A 89 -8.18 -0.63 -13.53
CA THR A 89 -9.30 -0.29 -14.43
C THR A 89 -10.62 -0.14 -13.68
N PRO A 90 -10.97 -1.02 -12.71
CA PRO A 90 -12.23 -0.91 -11.97
C PRO A 90 -12.26 0.22 -10.93
N TRP A 91 -11.14 0.90 -10.68
CA TRP A 91 -11.05 1.92 -9.64
C TRP A 91 -11.52 3.28 -10.16
N ASP A 92 -12.30 3.98 -9.34
CA ASP A 92 -12.66 5.36 -9.60
C ASP A 92 -11.44 6.31 -9.53
N ALA A 93 -11.63 7.53 -10.05
CA ALA A 93 -10.55 8.52 -10.14
C ALA A 93 -9.99 8.95 -8.78
N ASP A 94 -10.82 8.99 -7.74
CA ASP A 94 -10.41 9.40 -6.39
C ASP A 94 -9.58 8.33 -5.70
N LEU A 95 -9.95 7.06 -5.88
CA LEU A 95 -9.16 5.94 -5.41
C LEU A 95 -7.81 5.90 -6.11
N LYS A 96 -7.77 6.02 -7.44
CA LYS A 96 -6.51 6.10 -8.20
C LYS A 96 -5.62 7.24 -7.70
N ARG A 97 -6.19 8.43 -7.51
CA ARG A 97 -5.49 9.62 -7.01
C ARG A 97 -4.92 9.40 -5.61
N SER A 98 -5.75 8.96 -4.68
CA SER A 98 -5.34 8.75 -3.28
C SER A 98 -4.34 7.60 -3.14
N ALA A 99 -4.48 6.53 -3.91
CA ALA A 99 -3.52 5.43 -3.97
C ALA A 99 -2.14 5.89 -4.44
N TRP A 100 -2.07 6.67 -5.53
CA TRP A 100 -0.79 7.20 -6.03
C TRP A 100 -0.14 8.15 -5.03
N GLY A 101 -0.91 9.07 -4.44
CA GLY A 101 -0.41 9.98 -3.42
C GLY A 101 0.15 9.25 -2.19
N PHE A 102 -0.55 8.20 -1.74
CA PHE A 102 -0.07 7.33 -0.66
C PHE A 102 1.26 6.67 -1.02
N LEU A 103 1.37 6.08 -2.22
CA LEU A 103 2.60 5.41 -2.67
C LEU A 103 3.76 6.37 -2.82
N ALA A 104 3.51 7.58 -3.34
CA ALA A 104 4.52 8.63 -3.49
C ALA A 104 5.10 9.03 -2.14
N ASP A 105 4.24 9.21 -1.13
CA ASP A 105 4.66 9.53 0.23
C ASP A 105 5.40 8.36 0.90
N TYR A 106 4.81 7.16 0.84
CA TYR A 106 5.32 5.97 1.52
C TYR A 106 6.68 5.54 0.97
N LEU A 107 6.81 5.44 -0.36
CA LEU A 107 8.07 5.03 -1.00
C LEU A 107 9.10 6.16 -1.01
N GLY A 108 8.69 7.40 -1.28
CA GLY A 108 9.59 8.55 -1.35
C GLY A 108 10.26 8.86 -0.02
N LYS A 109 9.59 8.59 1.10
CA LYS A 109 10.18 8.67 2.46
C LYS A 109 11.02 7.45 2.85
N GLY A 110 11.12 6.44 1.99
CA GLY A 110 11.87 5.22 2.27
C GLY A 110 11.20 4.24 3.24
N ALA A 111 9.89 4.38 3.50
CA ALA A 111 9.19 3.53 4.46
C ALA A 111 9.21 2.04 4.07
N ALA A 112 9.21 1.74 2.77
CA ALA A 112 9.32 0.37 2.25
C ALA A 112 10.77 -0.10 2.04
N GLY A 113 11.76 0.71 2.42
CA GLY A 113 13.17 0.42 2.16
C GLY A 113 13.58 0.68 0.71
N TRP A 114 14.88 0.55 0.46
CA TRP A 114 15.49 0.77 -0.84
C TRP A 114 15.24 -0.41 -1.79
N GLY A 115 15.46 -0.19 -3.09
CA GLY A 115 15.20 -1.20 -4.12
C GLY A 115 13.72 -1.49 -4.36
N THR A 116 12.84 -0.71 -3.72
CA THR A 116 11.41 -0.64 -4.03
C THR A 116 11.13 0.56 -4.92
N SER A 117 10.15 0.42 -5.81
CA SER A 117 9.71 1.49 -6.70
C SER A 117 8.29 1.21 -7.18
N CYS A 118 7.65 2.21 -7.75
CA CYS A 118 6.31 2.06 -8.28
C CYS A 118 6.19 2.71 -9.65
N ARG A 119 5.49 2.05 -10.58
CA ARG A 119 5.16 2.60 -11.90
C ARG A 119 3.68 2.41 -12.18
N ARG A 120 3.13 3.31 -13.00
CA ARG A 120 1.81 3.17 -13.61
C ARG A 120 1.87 3.56 -15.08
N ASP A 121 0.87 3.19 -15.86
CA ASP A 121 0.67 3.77 -17.18
C ASP A 121 -0.01 5.15 -17.12
N ALA A 122 -0.02 5.84 -18.26
CA ALA A 122 -0.65 7.15 -18.39
C ALA A 122 -2.16 7.12 -18.10
N ALA A 123 -2.86 6.07 -18.56
CA ALA A 123 -4.30 5.90 -18.35
C ALA A 123 -4.63 5.41 -16.92
N PHE A 124 -3.62 5.06 -16.13
CA PHE A 124 -3.79 4.54 -14.78
C PHE A 124 -4.67 3.27 -14.76
N SER A 125 -4.49 2.43 -15.78
CA SER A 125 -5.12 1.11 -15.91
C SER A 125 -4.40 0.08 -15.05
N TRP A 126 -3.12 0.27 -14.74
CA TRP A 126 -2.37 -0.62 -13.86
C TRP A 126 -1.36 0.09 -12.98
N ILE A 127 -0.97 -0.61 -11.91
CA ILE A 127 0.22 -0.29 -11.10
C ILE A 127 1.15 -1.49 -11.08
N ARG A 128 2.45 -1.23 -11.17
CA ARG A 128 3.54 -2.15 -10.86
C ARG A 128 4.29 -1.66 -9.62
N LEU A 129 4.16 -2.38 -8.52
CA LEU A 129 4.90 -2.12 -7.28
C LEU A 129 6.09 -3.10 -7.18
N TYR A 130 7.28 -2.61 -7.49
CA TYR A 130 8.51 -3.40 -7.50
C TYR A 130 9.07 -3.58 -6.10
N CYS A 131 9.52 -4.78 -5.78
CA CYS A 131 10.12 -5.11 -4.49
C CYS A 131 11.03 -6.34 -4.55
N TRP A 132 11.62 -6.68 -3.41
CA TRP A 132 12.39 -7.91 -3.19
C TRP A 132 11.48 -9.08 -2.80
N GLY A 133 11.92 -10.30 -3.12
CA GLY A 133 11.22 -11.54 -2.77
C GLY A 133 10.94 -11.67 -1.26
N GLY A 134 11.89 -11.24 -0.41
CA GLY A 134 11.76 -11.30 1.06
C GLY A 134 10.66 -10.41 1.64
N VAL A 135 10.12 -9.44 0.87
CA VAL A 135 9.09 -8.50 1.33
C VAL A 135 7.79 -8.59 0.53
N VAL A 136 7.58 -9.65 -0.27
CA VAL A 136 6.38 -9.79 -1.11
C VAL A 136 5.09 -9.66 -0.31
N GLY A 137 4.98 -10.37 0.81
CA GLY A 137 3.82 -10.30 1.70
C GLY A 137 3.66 -8.93 2.38
N HIS A 138 4.76 -8.33 2.84
CA HIS A 138 4.76 -6.98 3.41
C HIS A 138 4.25 -5.94 2.41
N MET A 139 4.71 -6.01 1.16
CA MET A 139 4.30 -5.10 0.10
C MET A 139 2.85 -5.34 -0.34
N TYR A 140 2.33 -6.56 -0.22
CA TYR A 140 0.89 -6.79 -0.40
C TYR A 140 0.06 -6.04 0.65
N LEU A 141 0.53 -5.92 1.90
CA LEU A 141 -0.15 -5.12 2.93
C LEU A 141 -0.14 -3.62 2.58
N VAL A 142 0.92 -3.12 1.94
CA VAL A 142 0.98 -1.75 1.40
C VAL A 142 -0.10 -1.57 0.33
N LEU A 143 -0.24 -2.52 -0.61
CA LEU A 143 -1.32 -2.50 -1.61
C LEU A 143 -2.70 -2.54 -0.95
N TYR A 144 -2.86 -3.33 0.10
CA TYR A 144 -4.09 -3.45 0.87
C TYR A 144 -4.51 -2.12 1.51
N LEU A 145 -3.57 -1.38 2.09
CA LEU A 145 -3.84 -0.05 2.66
C LEU A 145 -4.12 0.99 1.58
N MET A 146 -3.22 1.14 0.61
CA MET A 146 -3.32 2.21 -0.40
C MET A 146 -4.60 2.10 -1.24
N SER A 147 -5.06 0.86 -1.49
CA SER A 147 -6.28 0.59 -2.26
C SER A 147 -7.55 0.64 -1.43
N LYS A 148 -7.49 0.99 -0.13
CA LYS A 148 -8.63 0.92 0.80
C LYS A 148 -9.31 -0.45 0.74
N ARG A 149 -8.50 -1.52 0.71
CA ARG A 149 -8.88 -2.94 0.60
C ARG A 149 -9.43 -3.36 -0.77
N ARG A 150 -9.47 -2.50 -1.79
CA ARG A 150 -9.96 -2.86 -3.13
C ARG A 150 -9.06 -3.86 -3.85
N VAL A 151 -7.79 -3.97 -3.47
CA VAL A 151 -6.88 -5.01 -4.01
C VAL A 151 -7.42 -6.43 -3.81
N LEU A 152 -8.25 -6.67 -2.77
CA LEU A 152 -8.86 -7.97 -2.48
C LEU A 152 -9.75 -8.51 -3.62
N TYR A 153 -10.20 -7.65 -4.52
CA TYR A 153 -11.11 -8.01 -5.62
C TYR A 153 -10.39 -8.09 -6.98
N THR A 154 -9.06 -7.89 -7.00
CA THR A 154 -8.30 -7.76 -8.26
C THR A 154 -7.65 -9.07 -8.73
N GLY A 155 -7.47 -10.05 -7.84
CA GLY A 155 -6.67 -11.24 -8.15
C GLY A 155 -5.20 -10.92 -8.43
N THR A 156 -4.68 -9.83 -7.85
CA THR A 156 -3.31 -9.32 -8.11
C THR A 156 -2.25 -10.42 -7.96
N SER A 157 -1.20 -10.32 -8.76
CA SER A 157 -0.10 -11.28 -8.78
C SER A 157 1.25 -10.60 -8.61
N TRP A 158 2.16 -11.26 -7.92
CA TRP A 158 3.57 -10.89 -7.90
C TRP A 158 4.30 -11.66 -9.00
N ILE A 159 4.88 -10.91 -9.93
CA ILE A 159 5.56 -11.38 -11.12
C ILE A 159 7.07 -11.32 -10.88
N GLY A 160 7.75 -12.44 -11.05
CA GLY A 160 9.20 -12.54 -10.92
C GLY A 160 9.94 -11.83 -12.06
N ALA A 161 11.26 -11.64 -11.90
CA ALA A 161 12.11 -11.04 -12.92
C ALA A 161 12.16 -11.84 -14.24
N ASP A 162 11.78 -13.11 -14.22
CA ASP A 162 11.61 -13.98 -15.38
C ASP A 162 10.28 -13.74 -16.13
N GLY A 163 9.41 -12.87 -15.62
CA GLY A 163 8.11 -12.57 -16.20
C GLY A 163 7.00 -13.54 -15.77
N GLY A 164 7.30 -14.57 -14.97
CA GLY A 164 6.32 -15.53 -14.48
C GLY A 164 5.58 -15.04 -13.24
N ALA A 165 4.28 -15.31 -13.15
CA ALA A 165 3.53 -15.12 -11.91
C ALA A 165 3.96 -16.16 -10.87
N VAL A 166 4.59 -15.70 -9.77
CA VAL A 166 5.09 -16.58 -8.71
C VAL A 166 4.10 -16.67 -7.56
N VAL A 167 3.44 -15.56 -7.23
CA VAL A 167 2.39 -15.48 -6.20
C VAL A 167 1.14 -14.91 -6.84
N VAL A 168 -0.01 -15.56 -6.62
CA VAL A 168 -1.32 -15.08 -7.08
C VAL A 168 -2.25 -14.97 -5.88
N MET A 169 -2.86 -13.81 -5.69
CA MET A 169 -3.87 -13.61 -4.65
C MET A 169 -5.25 -13.99 -5.19
N GLY A 170 -6.08 -14.60 -4.35
CA GLY A 170 -7.47 -14.87 -4.72
C GLY A 170 -8.29 -13.57 -4.80
N ALA A 171 -9.08 -13.40 -5.86
CA ALA A 171 -10.08 -12.35 -5.94
C ALA A 171 -11.31 -12.76 -5.12
N ARG A 172 -11.77 -11.87 -4.23
CA ARG A 172 -13.07 -12.03 -3.58
C ARG A 172 -14.17 -11.75 -4.60
N PRO A 173 -15.30 -12.47 -4.52
CA PRO A 173 -16.48 -12.06 -5.27
C PRO A 173 -16.86 -10.63 -4.86
N ALA A 174 -17.18 -9.79 -5.84
CA ALA A 174 -17.85 -8.53 -5.55
C ALA A 174 -19.18 -8.89 -4.87
N GLY A 175 -19.38 -8.44 -3.62
CA GLY A 175 -20.67 -8.62 -2.97
C GLY A 175 -21.74 -7.94 -3.82
N GLY A 176 -22.82 -8.67 -4.13
CA GLY A 176 -24.02 -8.13 -4.75
C GLY A 176 -24.77 -7.19 -3.82
#